data_AF-A0A7D4XT22-F1
#
_entry.id   AF-A0A7D4XT22-F1
#
_cell.length_a   1.000
_cell.length_b   1.000
_cell.length_c   1.000
_cell.angle_alpha   90.00
_cell.angle_beta   90.00
_cell.angle_gamma   90.00
#
_symmetry.space_group_name_H-M   'P 1'
#
loop_
_entity.id
_entity.type
_entity.pdbx_description
1 polymer ?
#
loop_
_entity_poly.entity_id
_entity_poly.type
_entity_poly.pdbx_seq_one_letter_code
_entity_poly.pdbx_strand_id
1 'polypeptide(L)'
;MAQRENVTQWRNEFVEAFNEGDEARARALVSQLGARKVRPVLEDMLEDPEARVRQAAAFGLGELGGAANARRLEHQLALEEARGTYDGAAVVEALTQAQGRVRGASARTSLARRLERLVAAGRPEPADLNDVACALWRKRHPDLIPVVRRSLEQLSPSFPTALHGLLVLLEKSPEELRAWAADGSVPVELKGEVLTVLTEELPEAFVSTLPAFISATRPLVDTAVKHKSAASSYCVDLFSLLLLRPEHLLPRLSDAARSDLHDMARRLVAATSSLKCSLQAAVLLKHLGHPEDAELLQAHRPADPVLAKVFDESAQVLRGLSSPGRIV
;
A
#
# COMPACT_ATOMS: atom_id res chain seq x y z
N MET A 1 25.55 -24.88 23.01
CA MET A 1 26.06 -24.44 21.70
C MET A 1 24.98 -24.62 20.63
N ALA A 2 24.43 -25.82 20.45
CA ALA A 2 23.35 -26.11 19.48
C ALA A 2 22.13 -25.15 19.51
N GLN A 3 21.64 -24.75 20.69
CA GLN A 3 20.49 -23.84 20.79
C GLN A 3 20.81 -22.39 20.39
N ARG A 4 22.05 -21.93 20.57
CA ARG A 4 22.49 -20.60 20.11
C ARG A 4 22.68 -20.59 18.59
N GLU A 5 23.26 -21.65 18.04
CA GLU A 5 23.41 -21.84 16.59
C GLU A 5 22.04 -21.87 15.89
N ASN A 6 21.06 -22.55 16.48
CA ASN A 6 19.69 -22.61 15.96
C ASN A 6 19.00 -21.23 15.91
N VAL A 7 19.17 -20.40 16.96
CA VAL A 7 18.60 -19.04 16.99
C VAL A 7 19.28 -18.10 15.98
N THR A 8 20.60 -18.18 15.83
CA THR A 8 21.33 -17.39 14.83
C THR A 8 20.92 -17.78 13.41
N GLN A 9 20.79 -19.08 13.13
CA GLN A 9 20.30 -19.55 11.84
C GLN A 9 18.89 -19.03 11.55
N TRP A 10 17.96 -19.20 12.50
CA TRP A 10 16.60 -18.68 12.35
C TRP A 10 16.57 -17.17 12.11
N ARG A 11 17.38 -16.40 12.84
CA ARG A 11 17.49 -14.94 12.65
C ARG A 11 17.88 -14.59 11.22
N ASN A 12 18.88 -15.28 10.66
CA ASN A 12 19.36 -15.00 9.31
C ASN A 12 18.29 -15.35 8.26
N GLU A 13 17.66 -16.52 8.37
CA GLU A 13 16.58 -16.95 7.47
C GLU A 13 15.37 -16.01 7.53
N PHE A 14 15.04 -15.50 8.72
CA PHE A 14 13.94 -14.56 8.92
C PHE A 14 14.24 -13.19 8.31
N VAL A 15 15.45 -12.65 8.53
CA VAL A 15 15.87 -11.38 7.95
C VAL A 15 15.96 -11.48 6.42
N GLU A 16 16.46 -12.60 5.89
CA GLU A 16 16.49 -12.87 4.45
C GLU A 16 15.08 -12.87 3.85
N ALA A 17 14.16 -13.68 4.40
CA ALA A 17 12.78 -13.76 3.92
C ALA A 17 12.07 -12.40 3.94
N PHE A 18 12.30 -11.60 4.99
CA PHE A 18 11.75 -10.24 5.09
C PHE A 18 12.33 -9.32 3.99
N ASN A 19 13.64 -9.34 3.77
CA ASN A 19 14.30 -8.49 2.76
C ASN A 19 13.93 -8.87 1.32
N GLU A 20 13.64 -10.14 1.06
CA GLU A 20 13.13 -10.61 -0.22
C GLU A 20 11.66 -10.22 -0.47
N GLY A 21 10.98 -9.65 0.55
CA GLY A 21 9.56 -9.32 0.48
C GLY A 21 8.64 -10.53 0.59
N ASP A 22 9.16 -11.71 0.93
CA ASP A 22 8.37 -12.92 1.16
C ASP A 22 7.76 -12.89 2.58
N GLU A 23 6.74 -12.03 2.76
CA GLU A 23 6.04 -11.90 4.03
C GLU A 23 5.41 -13.23 4.49
N ALA A 24 5.03 -14.11 3.57
CA ALA A 24 4.41 -15.40 3.91
C ALA A 24 5.44 -16.32 4.58
N ARG A 25 6.64 -16.45 4.01
CA ARG A 25 7.77 -17.17 4.62
C ARG A 25 8.18 -16.52 5.94
N ALA A 26 8.28 -15.19 5.99
CA ALA A 26 8.63 -14.48 7.22
C ALA A 26 7.61 -14.74 8.36
N ARG A 27 6.30 -14.70 8.08
CA ARG A 27 5.24 -15.04 9.05
C ARG A 27 5.31 -16.49 9.51
N ALA A 28 5.60 -17.42 8.60
CA ALA A 28 5.75 -18.83 8.93
C ALA A 28 6.91 -19.04 9.90
N LEU A 29 8.06 -18.40 9.68
CA LEU A 29 9.23 -18.46 10.56
C LEU A 29 8.94 -17.93 11.97
N VAL A 30 8.20 -16.82 12.09
CA VAL A 30 7.76 -16.27 13.39
C VAL A 30 6.83 -17.25 14.13
N SER A 31 5.92 -17.88 13.38
CA SER A 31 4.94 -18.82 13.95
C SER A 31 5.57 -20.14 14.43
N GLN A 32 6.56 -20.66 13.71
CA GLN A 32 7.22 -21.94 13.99
C GLN A 32 7.93 -21.98 15.36
N LEU A 33 8.61 -20.91 15.75
CA LEU A 33 9.28 -20.85 17.06
C LEU A 33 8.33 -20.64 18.24
N GLY A 34 7.12 -20.13 17.97
CA GLY A 34 6.13 -19.79 18.97
C GLY A 34 6.44 -18.49 19.73
N ALA A 35 5.39 -17.73 20.04
CA ALA A 35 5.47 -16.37 20.59
C ALA A 35 6.39 -16.22 21.82
N ARG A 36 6.40 -17.21 22.73
CA ARG A 36 7.20 -17.14 23.97
C ARG A 36 8.71 -17.19 23.72
N LYS A 37 9.15 -17.95 22.70
CA LYS A 37 10.58 -18.14 22.40
C LYS A 37 11.10 -17.06 21.46
N VAL A 38 10.26 -16.63 20.51
CA VAL A 38 10.68 -15.69 19.46
C VAL A 38 10.65 -14.24 19.92
N ARG A 39 9.76 -13.88 20.86
CA ARG A 39 9.64 -12.49 21.33
C ARG A 39 10.94 -11.91 21.90
N PRO A 40 11.68 -12.58 22.82
CA PRO A 40 12.95 -12.02 23.32
C PRO A 40 13.98 -11.81 22.21
N VAL A 41 14.05 -12.73 21.25
CA VAL A 41 14.97 -12.63 20.10
C VAL A 41 14.63 -11.41 19.25
N LEU A 42 13.35 -11.18 18.97
CA LEU A 42 12.89 -9.99 18.23
C LEU A 42 13.12 -8.69 19.03
N GLU A 43 12.93 -8.72 20.36
CA GLU A 43 13.21 -7.57 21.22
C GLU A 43 14.70 -7.18 21.21
N ASP A 44 15.60 -8.17 21.20
CA ASP A 44 17.05 -7.97 21.06
C ASP A 44 17.41 -7.43 19.67
N MET A 45 16.76 -7.93 18.61
CA MET A 45 16.98 -7.48 17.23
C MET A 45 16.58 -6.02 17.00
N LEU A 46 15.68 -5.44 17.81
CA LEU A 46 15.35 -4.00 17.72
C LEU A 46 16.52 -3.09 18.13
N GLU A 47 17.51 -3.60 18.85
CA GLU A 47 18.71 -2.83 19.23
C GLU A 47 19.90 -3.10 18.29
N ASP A 48 19.69 -3.91 17.25
CA ASP A 48 20.75 -4.27 16.32
C ASP A 48 21.24 -3.04 15.52
N PRO A 49 22.55 -2.89 15.28
CA PRO A 49 23.08 -1.79 14.49
C PRO A 49 22.52 -1.75 13.07
N GLU A 50 22.19 -2.90 12.48
CA GLU A 50 21.74 -2.98 11.10
C GLU A 50 20.23 -2.72 10.97
N ALA A 51 19.86 -1.69 10.20
CA ALA A 51 18.46 -1.25 10.07
C ALA A 51 17.52 -2.35 9.54
N ARG A 52 17.99 -3.17 8.58
CA ARG A 52 17.20 -4.29 8.04
C ARG A 52 16.82 -5.32 9.12
N VAL A 53 17.69 -5.51 10.12
CA VAL A 53 17.43 -6.40 11.25
C VAL A 53 16.36 -5.79 12.16
N ARG A 54 16.43 -4.47 12.41
CA ARG A 54 15.41 -3.75 13.19
C ARG A 54 14.04 -3.74 12.48
N GLN A 55 14.01 -3.59 11.16
CA GLN A 55 12.78 -3.66 10.36
C GLN A 55 12.13 -5.05 10.44
N ALA A 56 12.92 -6.12 10.23
CA ALA A 56 12.43 -7.49 10.37
C ALA A 56 11.90 -7.75 11.80
N ALA A 57 12.59 -7.23 12.82
CA ALA A 57 12.14 -7.33 14.21
C ALA A 57 10.79 -6.64 14.45
N ALA A 58 10.62 -5.42 13.93
CA ALA A 58 9.37 -4.69 13.98
C ALA A 58 8.22 -5.49 13.32
N PHE A 59 8.47 -6.02 12.13
CA PHE A 59 7.53 -6.91 11.42
C PHE A 59 7.12 -8.10 12.29
N GLY A 60 8.09 -8.85 12.82
CA GLY A 60 7.83 -10.04 13.62
C GLY A 60 7.02 -9.74 14.88
N LEU A 61 7.33 -8.65 15.60
CA LEU A 61 6.55 -8.23 16.78
C LEU A 61 5.13 -7.79 16.42
N GLY A 62 4.95 -7.16 15.26
CA GLY A 62 3.63 -6.83 14.71
C GLY A 62 2.78 -8.07 14.44
N GLU A 63 3.38 -9.10 13.84
CA GLU A 63 2.73 -10.39 13.54
C GLU A 63 2.37 -11.18 14.80
N LEU A 64 3.25 -11.18 15.82
CA LEU A 64 2.92 -11.76 17.12
C LEU A 64 1.73 -11.05 17.80
N GLY A 65 1.58 -9.74 17.57
CA GLY A 65 0.52 -8.92 18.12
C GLY A 65 0.55 -8.81 19.65
N GLY A 66 -0.54 -8.34 20.23
CA GLY A 66 -0.70 -8.19 21.68
C GLY A 66 -0.18 -6.86 22.26
N ALA A 67 -0.77 -6.46 23.39
CA ALA A 67 -0.53 -5.15 24.00
C ALA A 67 0.93 -4.92 24.44
N ALA A 68 1.64 -5.98 24.84
CA ALA A 68 3.05 -5.89 25.21
C ALA A 68 3.93 -5.50 24.01
N ASN A 69 3.70 -6.15 22.86
CA ASN A 69 4.44 -5.86 21.63
C ASN A 69 4.06 -4.48 21.09
N ALA A 70 2.78 -4.07 21.14
CA ALA A 70 2.37 -2.70 20.78
C ALA A 70 3.14 -1.63 21.59
N ARG A 71 3.28 -1.82 22.91
CA ARG A 71 4.05 -0.90 23.76
C ARG A 71 5.55 -0.91 23.44
N ARG A 72 6.13 -2.09 23.17
CA ARG A 72 7.54 -2.20 22.78
C ARG A 72 7.81 -1.49 21.45
N LEU A 73 6.92 -1.65 20.46
CA LEU A 73 6.97 -0.96 19.17
C LEU A 73 6.83 0.55 19.33
N GLU A 74 5.88 1.03 20.16
CA GLU A 74 5.73 2.46 20.47
C GLU A 74 7.00 3.05 21.10
N HIS A 75 7.61 2.31 22.02
CA HIS A 75 8.86 2.72 22.65
C HIS A 75 10.01 2.78 21.64
N GLN A 76 10.19 1.73 20.82
CA GLN A 76 11.26 1.73 19.81
C GLN A 76 11.08 2.86 18.80
N LEU A 77 9.84 3.10 18.39
CA LEU A 77 9.54 4.16 17.45
C LEU A 77 10.02 5.52 17.96
N ALA A 78 9.74 5.86 19.22
CA ALA A 78 10.22 7.11 19.80
C ALA A 78 11.75 7.20 19.84
N LEU A 79 12.45 6.06 20.01
CA LEU A 79 13.91 6.01 19.96
C LEU A 79 14.43 6.25 18.54
N GLU A 80 13.85 5.61 17.52
CA GLU A 80 14.29 5.78 16.12
C GLU A 80 13.96 7.18 15.59
N GLU A 81 12.78 7.73 15.93
CA GLU A 81 12.41 9.13 15.64
C GLU A 81 13.44 10.12 16.22
N ALA A 82 13.94 9.86 17.43
CA ALA A 82 14.96 10.70 18.07
C ALA A 82 16.37 10.51 17.51
N ARG A 83 16.69 9.37 16.87
CA ARG A 83 18.01 9.11 16.26
C ARG A 83 18.26 9.98 15.04
N GLY A 84 17.22 10.27 14.24
CA GLY A 84 17.33 11.15 13.07
C GLY A 84 18.32 10.68 12.00
N THR A 85 18.67 9.39 11.97
CA THR A 85 19.57 8.79 10.97
C THR A 85 18.82 8.45 9.70
N TYR A 86 19.48 8.51 8.53
CA TYR A 86 18.89 8.14 7.24
C TYR A 86 18.26 6.74 7.24
N ASP A 87 18.98 5.75 7.78
CA ASP A 87 18.46 4.37 7.91
C ASP A 87 17.30 4.25 8.92
N GLY A 88 17.08 5.27 9.75
CA GLY A 88 16.03 5.31 10.75
C GLY A 88 14.64 5.48 10.13
N ALA A 89 14.52 6.20 9.02
CA ALA A 89 13.22 6.45 8.37
C ALA A 89 12.52 5.14 7.96
N ALA A 90 13.27 4.22 7.35
CA ALA A 90 12.73 2.93 6.92
C ALA A 90 12.38 2.00 8.11
N VAL A 91 13.07 2.15 9.25
CA VAL A 91 12.73 1.45 10.51
C VAL A 91 11.48 2.06 11.14
N VAL A 92 11.38 3.39 11.14
CA VAL A 92 10.24 4.16 11.61
C VAL A 92 8.97 3.77 10.85
N GLU A 93 9.04 3.66 9.51
CA GLU A 93 7.98 3.13 8.65
C GLU A 93 7.57 1.70 9.08
N ALA A 94 8.53 0.78 9.18
CA ALA A 94 8.27 -0.61 9.55
C ALA A 94 7.60 -0.73 10.93
N LEU A 95 8.01 0.10 11.90
CA LEU A 95 7.40 0.21 13.22
C LEU A 95 5.95 0.75 13.13
N THR A 96 5.68 1.77 12.30
CA THR A 96 4.31 2.27 12.03
C THR A 96 3.42 1.14 11.53
N GLN A 97 3.89 0.44 10.49
CA GLN A 97 3.13 -0.60 9.83
C GLN A 97 2.86 -1.76 10.79
N ALA A 98 3.86 -2.15 11.58
CA ALA A 98 3.72 -3.17 12.62
C ALA A 98 2.63 -2.80 13.65
N GLN A 99 2.61 -1.55 14.13
CA GLN A 99 1.53 -1.07 15.01
C GLN A 99 0.15 -1.14 14.33
N GLY A 100 0.07 -0.80 13.04
CA GLY A 100 -1.14 -0.98 12.21
C GLY A 100 -1.61 -2.43 12.11
N ARG A 101 -0.72 -3.42 12.25
CA ARG A 101 -1.06 -4.86 12.26
C ARG A 101 -1.52 -5.35 13.64
N VAL A 102 -0.97 -4.84 14.74
CA VAL A 102 -1.30 -5.32 16.10
C VAL A 102 -2.79 -5.15 16.43
N ARG A 103 -3.48 -6.23 16.82
CA ARG A 103 -4.90 -6.16 17.22
C ARG A 103 -5.08 -5.43 18.56
N GLY A 104 -6.11 -4.57 18.65
CA GLY A 104 -6.54 -3.92 19.89
C GLY A 104 -6.51 -2.39 19.83
N ALA A 105 -7.22 -1.76 20.78
CA ALA A 105 -7.37 -0.30 20.84
C ALA A 105 -6.06 0.43 21.21
N SER A 106 -5.14 -0.21 21.92
CA SER A 106 -3.88 0.43 22.35
C SER A 106 -3.02 0.87 21.16
N ALA A 107 -2.92 0.04 20.12
CA ALA A 107 -2.15 0.37 18.92
C ALA A 107 -2.72 1.59 18.19
N ARG A 108 -4.05 1.71 18.15
CA ARG A 108 -4.76 2.89 17.61
C ARG A 108 -4.39 4.15 18.38
N THR A 109 -4.38 4.08 19.72
CA THR A 109 -3.97 5.21 20.57
C THR A 109 -2.50 5.58 20.35
N SER A 110 -1.60 4.61 20.23
CA SER A 110 -0.17 4.88 19.96
C SER A 110 0.03 5.57 18.60
N LEU A 111 -0.67 5.12 17.55
CA LEU A 111 -0.64 5.75 16.22
C LEU A 111 -1.22 7.17 16.24
N ALA A 112 -2.32 7.38 16.96
CA ALA A 112 -2.91 8.72 17.14
C ALA A 112 -1.94 9.68 17.84
N ARG A 113 -1.25 9.24 18.90
CA ARG A 113 -0.21 10.05 19.57
C ARG A 113 0.96 10.35 18.65
N ARG A 114 1.34 9.40 17.79
CA ARG A 114 2.41 9.62 16.81
C ARG A 114 2.01 10.71 15.82
N LEU A 115 0.79 10.65 15.29
CA LEU A 115 0.26 11.71 14.42
C LEU A 115 0.37 13.09 15.09
N GLU A 116 -0.09 13.20 16.34
CA GLU A 116 -0.02 14.46 17.09
C GLU A 116 1.44 14.95 17.27
N ARG A 117 2.40 14.05 17.52
CA ARG A 117 3.82 14.41 17.60
C ARG A 117 4.39 14.90 16.27
N LEU A 118 4.08 14.23 15.17
CA LEU A 118 4.55 14.61 13.82
C LEU A 118 4.02 16.00 13.44
N VAL A 119 2.75 16.26 13.70
CA VAL A 119 2.13 17.57 13.44
C VAL A 119 2.71 18.65 14.35
N ALA A 120 2.91 18.34 15.65
CA ALA A 120 3.52 19.27 16.61
C ALA A 120 4.98 19.64 16.27
N ALA A 121 5.70 18.78 15.54
CA ALA A 121 7.04 19.10 15.02
C ALA A 121 7.03 20.19 13.92
N GLY A 122 5.85 20.52 13.37
CA GLY A 122 5.62 21.69 12.51
C GLY A 122 5.98 21.53 11.03
N ARG A 123 6.82 20.55 10.67
CA ARG A 123 7.16 20.21 9.28
C ARG A 123 7.28 18.69 9.07
N PRO A 124 6.19 17.93 9.27
CA PRO A 124 6.24 16.49 9.04
C PRO A 124 6.48 16.18 7.56
N GLU A 125 7.24 15.13 7.29
CA GLU A 125 7.41 14.64 5.93
C GLU A 125 6.09 14.03 5.43
N PRO A 126 5.68 14.27 4.17
CA PRO A 126 4.45 13.69 3.63
C PRO A 126 4.42 12.16 3.68
N ALA A 127 5.58 11.50 3.54
CA ALA A 127 5.71 10.05 3.65
C ALA A 127 5.32 9.55 5.05
N ASP A 128 5.82 10.19 6.12
CA ASP A 128 5.46 9.83 7.49
C ASP A 128 3.95 9.96 7.74
N LEU A 129 3.35 11.06 7.26
CA LEU A 129 1.90 11.26 7.39
C LEU A 129 1.11 10.19 6.64
N ASN A 130 1.59 9.76 5.47
CA ASN A 130 0.97 8.70 4.69
C ASN A 130 1.06 7.35 5.42
N ASP A 131 2.22 7.01 5.98
CA ASP A 131 2.41 5.78 6.74
C ASP A 131 1.49 5.72 7.96
N VAL A 132 1.38 6.83 8.69
CA VAL A 132 0.47 6.92 9.84
C VAL A 132 -0.99 6.81 9.38
N ALA A 133 -1.37 7.46 8.27
CA ALA A 133 -2.72 7.41 7.75
C ALA A 133 -3.13 5.97 7.37
N CYS A 134 -2.27 5.25 6.63
CA CYS A 134 -2.48 3.85 6.27
C CYS A 134 -2.55 2.95 7.51
N ALA A 135 -1.65 3.12 8.47
CA ALA A 135 -1.67 2.33 9.71
C ALA A 135 -2.94 2.59 10.55
N LEU A 136 -3.42 3.85 10.60
CA LEU A 136 -4.67 4.21 11.25
C LEU A 136 -5.89 3.64 10.52
N TRP A 137 -5.85 3.52 9.20
CA TRP A 137 -6.93 2.91 8.42
C TRP A 137 -7.14 1.42 8.72
N ARG A 138 -6.06 0.66 8.94
CA ARG A 138 -6.14 -0.72 9.48
C ARG A 138 -6.78 -0.76 10.88
N LYS A 139 -6.80 0.36 11.59
CA LYS A 139 -7.41 0.56 12.92
C LYS A 139 -8.62 1.50 12.90
N ARG A 140 -9.23 1.68 11.72
CA ARG A 140 -10.33 2.62 11.49
C ARG A 140 -11.40 2.51 12.58
N HIS A 141 -11.77 3.66 13.12
CA HIS A 141 -12.78 3.79 14.16
C HIS A 141 -13.27 5.25 14.20
N PRO A 142 -14.56 5.51 14.48
CA PRO A 142 -15.09 6.87 14.56
C PRO A 142 -14.33 7.79 15.52
N ASP A 143 -13.83 7.27 16.63
CA ASP A 143 -12.99 8.01 17.60
C ASP A 143 -11.71 8.64 17.00
N LEU A 144 -11.29 8.22 15.81
CA LEU A 144 -10.13 8.83 15.13
C LEU A 144 -10.48 10.17 14.48
N ILE A 145 -11.75 10.41 14.12
CA ILE A 145 -12.19 11.61 13.38
C ILE A 145 -11.74 12.91 14.09
N PRO A 146 -11.96 13.10 15.40
CA PRO A 146 -11.55 14.34 16.06
C PRO A 146 -10.04 14.57 16.05
N VAL A 147 -9.23 13.51 16.21
CA VAL A 147 -7.76 13.61 16.20
C VAL A 147 -7.26 13.94 14.79
N VAL A 148 -7.77 13.24 13.77
CA VAL A 148 -7.36 13.46 12.38
C VAL A 148 -7.76 14.87 11.92
N ARG A 149 -8.97 15.33 12.25
CA ARG A 149 -9.43 16.68 11.89
C ARG A 149 -8.58 17.77 12.53
N ARG A 150 -8.32 17.67 13.84
CA ARG A 150 -7.42 18.61 14.55
C ARG A 150 -6.00 18.62 13.96
N SER A 151 -5.50 17.44 13.59
CA SER A 151 -4.18 17.31 12.96
C SER A 151 -4.12 18.04 11.63
N LEU A 152 -5.16 17.89 10.79
CA LEU A 152 -5.25 18.59 9.51
C LEU A 152 -5.39 20.11 9.67
N GLU A 153 -6.14 20.59 10.68
CA GLU A 153 -6.26 22.02 10.99
C GLU A 153 -4.92 22.67 11.39
N GLN A 154 -4.01 21.88 11.99
CA GLN A 154 -2.69 22.34 12.40
C GLN A 154 -1.65 22.26 11.27
N LEU A 155 -1.89 21.44 10.25
CA LEU A 155 -1.03 21.37 9.08
C LEU A 155 -1.26 22.58 8.19
N SER A 156 -0.18 23.16 7.66
CA SER A 156 -0.30 24.23 6.66
C SER A 156 -1.00 23.68 5.41
N PRO A 157 -1.89 24.46 4.76
CA PRO A 157 -2.79 23.98 3.69
C PRO A 157 -2.10 23.62 2.37
N SER A 158 -0.77 23.55 2.32
CA SER A 158 -0.03 23.54 1.06
C SER A 158 0.26 22.16 0.48
N PHE A 159 -0.08 21.06 1.17
CA PHE A 159 0.28 19.72 0.68
C PHE A 159 -0.87 18.70 0.84
N PRO A 160 -1.29 18.07 -0.28
CA PRO A 160 -2.10 16.87 -0.24
C PRO A 160 -1.38 15.78 0.56
N THR A 161 -2.08 15.15 1.49
CA THR A 161 -1.56 14.04 2.32
C THR A 161 -2.65 12.98 2.48
N ALA A 162 -2.25 11.72 2.65
CA ALA A 162 -3.21 10.64 2.85
C ALA A 162 -4.07 10.81 4.13
N LEU A 163 -3.75 11.75 5.02
CA LEU A 163 -4.59 12.09 6.17
C LEU A 163 -5.94 12.70 5.78
N HIS A 164 -5.97 13.54 4.74
CA HIS A 164 -7.24 14.03 4.18
C HIS A 164 -8.05 12.86 3.61
N GLY A 165 -7.39 11.97 2.84
CA GLY A 165 -8.01 10.73 2.35
C GLY A 165 -8.56 9.85 3.47
N LEU A 166 -7.81 9.69 4.58
CA LEU A 166 -8.25 8.96 5.76
C LEU A 166 -9.47 9.63 6.39
N LEU A 167 -9.48 10.96 6.56
CA LEU A 167 -10.63 11.67 7.11
C LEU A 167 -11.88 11.45 6.25
N VAL A 168 -11.76 11.60 4.93
CA VAL A 168 -12.85 11.34 3.97
C VAL A 168 -13.41 9.92 4.13
N LEU A 169 -12.55 8.92 4.26
CA LEU A 169 -12.95 7.52 4.44
C LEU A 169 -13.59 7.23 5.81
N LEU A 170 -13.18 7.95 6.86
CA LEU A 170 -13.76 7.80 8.20
C LEU A 170 -15.13 8.49 8.32
N GLU A 171 -15.35 9.58 7.59
CA GLU A 171 -16.57 10.39 7.67
C GLU A 171 -17.67 9.92 6.72
N LYS A 172 -17.31 9.42 5.53
CA LYS A 172 -18.28 9.09 4.49
C LYS A 172 -18.72 7.64 4.54
N SER A 173 -20.02 7.42 4.46
CA SER A 173 -20.58 6.12 4.08
C SER A 173 -20.14 5.73 2.64
N PRO A 174 -20.24 4.45 2.26
CA PRO A 174 -19.94 4.02 0.90
C PRO A 174 -20.75 4.75 -0.18
N GLU A 175 -22.03 5.07 0.07
CA GLU A 175 -22.84 5.83 -0.90
C GLU A 175 -22.35 7.28 -1.05
N GLU A 176 -22.07 7.96 0.06
CA GLU A 176 -21.53 9.33 0.05
C GLU A 176 -20.14 9.38 -0.60
N LEU A 177 -19.30 8.39 -0.34
CA LEU A 177 -17.98 8.30 -0.98
C LEU A 177 -18.10 8.09 -2.49
N ARG A 178 -19.04 7.25 -2.93
CA ARG A 178 -19.31 7.04 -4.37
C ARG A 178 -19.73 8.35 -5.03
N ALA A 179 -20.67 9.09 -4.43
CA ALA A 179 -21.11 10.39 -4.93
C ALA A 179 -19.95 11.40 -4.96
N TRP A 180 -19.15 11.47 -3.90
CA TRP A 180 -17.97 12.33 -3.82
C TRP A 180 -16.91 12.00 -4.87
N ALA A 181 -16.64 10.71 -5.12
CA ALA A 181 -15.68 10.28 -6.13
C ALA A 181 -16.16 10.61 -7.56
N ALA A 182 -17.48 10.55 -7.80
CA ALA A 182 -18.11 10.88 -9.08
C ALA A 182 -18.18 12.40 -9.33
N ASP A 183 -18.09 13.23 -8.30
CA ASP A 183 -18.15 14.68 -8.42
C ASP A 183 -16.91 15.23 -9.14
N GLY A 184 -17.12 15.86 -10.30
CA GLY A 184 -16.07 16.45 -11.13
C GLY A 184 -15.46 17.72 -10.54
N SER A 185 -16.09 18.34 -9.54
CA SER A 185 -15.56 19.52 -8.84
C SER A 185 -14.48 19.19 -7.81
N VAL A 186 -14.42 17.93 -7.37
CA VAL A 186 -13.42 17.46 -6.41
C VAL A 186 -12.07 17.27 -7.12
N PRO A 187 -10.99 17.94 -6.66
CA PRO A 187 -9.65 17.78 -7.21
C PRO A 187 -9.18 16.33 -7.25
N VAL A 188 -8.44 15.97 -8.30
CA VAL A 188 -7.91 14.61 -8.48
C VAL A 188 -6.91 14.24 -7.37
N GLU A 189 -6.16 15.21 -6.86
CA GLU A 189 -5.19 15.04 -5.77
C GLU A 189 -5.88 14.49 -4.52
N LEU A 190 -7.03 15.06 -4.14
CA LEU A 190 -7.81 14.60 -2.98
C LEU A 190 -8.37 13.19 -3.21
N LYS A 191 -8.80 12.88 -4.43
CA LYS A 191 -9.24 11.52 -4.77
C LYS A 191 -8.06 10.53 -4.71
N GLY A 192 -6.86 10.95 -5.09
CA GLY A 192 -5.62 10.18 -5.02
C GLY A 192 -5.21 9.85 -3.58
N GLU A 193 -5.41 10.78 -2.64
CA GLU A 193 -5.18 10.52 -1.21
C GLU A 193 -6.09 9.41 -0.68
N VAL A 194 -7.37 9.40 -1.07
CA VAL A 194 -8.31 8.32 -0.71
C VAL A 194 -7.84 6.99 -1.30
N LEU A 195 -7.42 6.97 -2.56
CA LEU A 195 -6.88 5.76 -3.19
C LEU A 195 -5.62 5.28 -2.47
N THR A 196 -4.70 6.17 -2.12
CA THR A 196 -3.51 5.86 -1.32
C THR A 196 -3.90 5.11 -0.05
N VAL A 197 -4.87 5.60 0.73
CA VAL A 197 -5.31 4.92 1.95
C VAL A 197 -6.02 3.59 1.65
N LEU A 198 -6.83 3.52 0.60
CA LEU A 198 -7.53 2.27 0.22
C LEU A 198 -6.57 1.19 -0.29
N THR A 199 -5.39 1.54 -0.81
CA THR A 199 -4.37 0.56 -1.22
C THR A 199 -3.85 -0.27 -0.05
N GLU A 200 -3.99 0.24 1.17
CA GLU A 200 -3.63 -0.49 2.38
C GLU A 200 -4.63 -1.64 2.66
N GLU A 201 -5.92 -1.32 2.68
CA GLU A 201 -6.97 -2.30 2.86
C GLU A 201 -8.25 -1.77 2.21
N LEU A 202 -8.87 -2.54 1.32
CA LEU A 202 -10.20 -2.22 0.77
C LEU A 202 -11.27 -3.05 1.49
N PRO A 203 -12.06 -2.45 2.42
CA PRO A 203 -13.15 -3.16 3.05
C PRO A 203 -14.24 -3.47 2.03
N GLU A 204 -14.89 -4.61 2.21
CA GLU A 204 -15.91 -5.15 1.32
C GLU A 204 -17.03 -4.14 0.96
N ALA A 205 -17.47 -3.34 1.95
CA ALA A 205 -18.49 -2.32 1.76
C ALA A 205 -18.10 -1.23 0.74
N PHE A 206 -16.80 -0.95 0.60
CA PHE A 206 -16.29 0.09 -0.28
C PHE A 206 -15.99 -0.40 -1.70
N VAL A 207 -16.06 -1.70 -2.00
CA VAL A 207 -15.86 -2.22 -3.37
C VAL A 207 -16.84 -1.58 -4.36
N SER A 208 -18.04 -1.26 -3.89
CA SER A 208 -19.08 -0.61 -4.69
C SER A 208 -18.78 0.85 -5.08
N THR A 209 -17.72 1.46 -4.56
CA THR A 209 -17.30 2.83 -4.91
C THR A 209 -16.30 2.88 -6.07
N LEU A 210 -15.63 1.75 -6.36
CA LEU A 210 -14.59 1.66 -7.39
C LEU A 210 -15.02 2.19 -8.77
N PRO A 211 -16.24 1.91 -9.27
CA PRO A 211 -16.68 2.46 -10.57
C PRO A 211 -16.63 3.99 -10.66
N ALA A 212 -16.86 4.69 -9.55
CA ALA A 212 -16.79 6.16 -9.52
C ALA A 212 -15.35 6.67 -9.63
N PHE A 213 -14.40 6.03 -8.92
CA PHE A 213 -12.97 6.32 -9.05
C PHE A 213 -12.44 5.98 -10.46
N ILE A 214 -12.87 4.86 -11.04
CA ILE A 214 -12.52 4.51 -12.44
C ILE A 214 -13.05 5.57 -13.39
N SER A 215 -14.32 5.98 -13.26
CA SER A 215 -14.92 6.99 -14.15
C SER A 215 -14.21 8.35 -14.07
N ALA A 216 -13.70 8.72 -12.89
CA ALA A 216 -12.96 9.98 -12.70
C ALA A 216 -11.63 10.03 -13.47
N THR A 217 -11.12 8.90 -13.97
CA THR A 217 -9.89 8.85 -14.79
C THR A 217 -10.08 9.34 -16.22
N ARG A 218 -11.31 9.27 -16.77
CA ARG A 218 -11.59 9.54 -18.19
C ARG A 218 -10.98 10.86 -18.71
N PRO A 219 -11.12 12.02 -18.03
CA PRO A 219 -10.51 13.27 -18.51
C PRO A 219 -9.00 13.35 -18.25
N LEU A 220 -8.41 12.41 -17.51
CA LEU A 220 -7.04 12.47 -17.01
C LEU A 220 -6.05 11.67 -17.84
N VAL A 221 -6.51 10.63 -18.56
CA VAL A 221 -5.64 9.63 -19.20
C VAL A 221 -4.62 10.27 -20.13
N ASP A 222 -5.04 11.19 -21.00
CA ASP A 222 -4.14 11.82 -21.98
C ASP A 222 -3.05 12.67 -21.30
N THR A 223 -3.39 13.33 -20.18
CA THR A 223 -2.43 14.07 -19.35
C THR A 223 -1.47 13.11 -18.64
N ALA A 224 -2.00 12.01 -18.09
CA ALA A 224 -1.22 11.00 -17.39
C ALA A 224 -0.19 10.32 -18.30
N VAL A 225 -0.55 10.03 -19.56
CA VAL A 225 0.37 9.42 -20.55
C VAL A 225 1.57 10.33 -20.83
N LYS A 226 1.35 11.65 -20.94
CA LYS A 226 2.34 12.61 -21.41
C LYS A 226 3.20 13.22 -20.30
N HIS A 227 2.63 13.41 -19.11
CA HIS A 227 3.27 14.20 -18.05
C HIS A 227 3.20 13.50 -16.70
N LYS A 228 4.34 13.49 -16.00
CA LYS A 228 4.39 13.11 -14.59
C LYS A 228 3.68 14.20 -13.79
N SER A 229 2.47 13.88 -13.34
CA SER A 229 1.50 14.82 -12.76
C SER A 229 0.58 14.10 -11.77
N ALA A 230 -0.29 14.85 -11.09
CA ALA A 230 -1.32 14.29 -10.21
C ALA A 230 -2.23 13.27 -10.93
N ALA A 231 -2.51 13.48 -12.23
CA ALA A 231 -3.23 12.53 -13.07
C ALA A 231 -2.51 11.17 -13.17
N SER A 232 -1.18 11.19 -13.37
CA SER A 232 -0.38 9.95 -13.43
C SER A 232 -0.27 9.26 -12.07
N SER A 233 -0.16 10.01 -10.98
CA SER A 233 -0.16 9.45 -9.61
C SER A 233 -1.51 8.80 -9.28
N TYR A 234 -2.61 9.47 -9.62
CA TYR A 234 -3.96 8.94 -9.45
C TYR A 234 -4.16 7.60 -10.16
N CYS A 235 -3.69 7.46 -11.40
CA CYS A 235 -3.77 6.21 -12.15
C CYS A 235 -2.93 5.11 -11.49
N VAL A 236 -1.72 5.45 -11.00
CA VAL A 236 -0.86 4.51 -10.26
C VAL A 236 -1.56 4.03 -8.98
N ASP A 237 -2.18 4.92 -8.21
CA ASP A 237 -2.86 4.54 -6.96
C ASP A 237 -4.10 3.68 -7.24
N LEU A 238 -4.87 4.04 -8.27
CA LEU A 238 -6.03 3.25 -8.71
C LEU A 238 -5.63 1.85 -9.17
N PHE A 239 -4.57 1.73 -9.97
CA PHE A 239 -4.08 0.42 -10.41
C PHE A 239 -3.49 -0.38 -9.26
N SER A 240 -2.76 0.26 -8.36
CA SER A 240 -2.25 -0.39 -7.14
C SER A 240 -3.41 -1.00 -6.33
N LEU A 241 -4.50 -0.25 -6.15
CA LEU A 241 -5.70 -0.72 -5.46
C LEU A 241 -6.36 -1.92 -6.16
N LEU A 242 -6.54 -1.85 -7.48
CA LEU A 242 -7.19 -2.90 -8.26
C LEU A 242 -6.35 -4.17 -8.35
N LEU A 243 -5.02 -4.04 -8.35
CA LEU A 243 -4.06 -5.13 -8.39
C LEU A 243 -3.78 -5.76 -7.02
N LEU A 244 -4.38 -5.27 -5.92
CA LEU A 244 -4.31 -5.95 -4.61
C LEU A 244 -4.89 -7.37 -4.69
N ARG A 245 -6.06 -7.51 -5.32
CA ARG A 245 -6.79 -8.78 -5.47
C ARG A 245 -7.54 -8.79 -6.81
N PRO A 246 -6.84 -8.80 -7.96
CA PRO A 246 -7.44 -8.60 -9.26
C PRO A 246 -8.51 -9.64 -9.58
N GLU A 247 -8.29 -10.90 -9.21
CA GLU A 247 -9.24 -12.01 -9.41
C GLU A 247 -10.55 -11.85 -8.62
N HIS A 248 -10.55 -11.06 -7.54
CA HIS A 248 -11.74 -10.82 -6.73
C HIS A 248 -12.40 -9.48 -7.04
N LEU A 249 -11.61 -8.45 -7.34
CA LEU A 249 -12.10 -7.08 -7.55
C LEU A 249 -12.63 -6.88 -8.97
N LEU A 250 -11.90 -7.32 -10.00
CA LEU A 250 -12.25 -7.05 -11.39
C LEU A 250 -13.60 -7.67 -11.81
N PRO A 251 -13.93 -8.92 -11.43
CA PRO A 251 -15.23 -9.51 -11.79
C PRO A 251 -16.44 -8.82 -11.16
N ARG A 252 -16.23 -7.99 -10.12
CA ARG A 252 -17.30 -7.28 -9.40
C ARG A 252 -17.58 -5.90 -9.93
N LEU A 253 -16.76 -5.42 -10.87
CA LEU A 253 -16.98 -4.17 -11.57
C LEU A 253 -18.10 -4.35 -12.60
N SER A 254 -18.88 -3.30 -12.84
CA SER A 254 -19.85 -3.29 -13.94
C SER A 254 -19.13 -3.38 -15.28
N ASP A 255 -19.82 -3.84 -16.32
CA ASP A 255 -19.26 -3.94 -17.68
C ASP A 255 -18.74 -2.60 -18.18
N ALA A 256 -19.47 -1.51 -17.90
CA ALA A 256 -19.03 -0.16 -18.22
C ALA A 256 -17.71 0.22 -17.52
N ALA A 257 -17.58 -0.09 -16.23
CA ALA A 257 -16.35 0.19 -15.48
C ALA A 257 -15.19 -0.70 -15.94
N ARG A 258 -15.44 -1.95 -16.31
CA ARG A 258 -14.41 -2.84 -16.90
C ARG A 258 -13.95 -2.34 -18.26
N SER A 259 -14.87 -1.87 -19.11
CA SER A 259 -14.55 -1.27 -20.40
C SER A 259 -13.72 0.00 -20.25
N ASP A 260 -14.12 0.91 -19.35
CA ASP A 260 -13.35 2.13 -19.06
C ASP A 260 -11.93 1.81 -18.59
N LEU A 261 -11.82 0.82 -17.70
CA LEU A 261 -10.57 0.37 -17.13
C LEU A 261 -9.66 -0.28 -18.20
N HIS A 262 -10.24 -1.04 -19.12
CA HIS A 262 -9.56 -1.62 -20.28
C HIS A 262 -9.02 -0.55 -21.22
N ASP A 263 -9.86 0.39 -21.64
CA ASP A 263 -9.47 1.49 -22.52
C ASP A 263 -8.36 2.36 -21.89
N MET A 264 -8.48 2.63 -20.60
CA MET A 264 -7.46 3.36 -19.84
C MET A 264 -6.14 2.58 -19.80
N ALA A 265 -6.16 1.28 -19.48
CA ALA A 265 -4.96 0.46 -19.41
C ALA A 265 -4.26 0.40 -20.77
N ARG A 266 -5.01 0.21 -21.88
CA ARG A 266 -4.45 0.25 -23.24
C ARG A 266 -3.71 1.55 -23.53
N ARG A 267 -4.25 2.69 -23.13
CA ARG A 267 -3.59 4.01 -23.33
C ARG A 267 -2.36 4.17 -22.44
N LEU A 268 -2.43 3.73 -21.18
CA LEU A 268 -1.36 3.91 -20.20
C LEU A 268 -0.19 2.94 -20.37
N VAL A 269 -0.35 1.85 -21.11
CA VAL A 269 0.78 1.01 -21.57
C VAL A 269 1.85 1.85 -22.27
N ALA A 270 1.44 2.85 -23.06
CA ALA A 270 2.33 3.76 -23.77
C ALA A 270 2.85 4.94 -22.91
N ALA A 271 2.52 5.00 -21.62
CA ALA A 271 2.90 6.11 -20.75
C ALA A 271 4.41 6.14 -20.49
N THR A 272 5.11 7.03 -21.19
CA THR A 272 6.56 7.27 -21.01
C THR A 272 6.86 8.14 -19.79
N SER A 273 5.87 8.88 -19.29
CA SER A 273 5.96 9.76 -18.12
C SER A 273 6.08 9.01 -16.79
N SER A 274 5.59 7.78 -16.71
CA SER A 274 5.54 6.97 -15.49
C SER A 274 5.65 5.49 -15.83
N LEU A 275 6.87 4.96 -15.69
CA LEU A 275 7.17 3.55 -15.91
C LEU A 275 6.35 2.63 -14.99
N LYS A 276 6.12 3.03 -13.74
CA LYS A 276 5.25 2.29 -12.80
C LYS A 276 3.83 2.18 -13.34
N CYS A 277 3.28 3.27 -13.87
CA CYS A 277 1.94 3.28 -14.45
C CYS A 277 1.86 2.35 -15.67
N SER A 278 2.85 2.42 -16.56
CA SER A 278 2.94 1.55 -17.75
C SER A 278 3.05 0.06 -17.39
N LEU A 279 3.87 -0.30 -16.40
CA LEU A 279 3.99 -1.67 -15.90
C LEU A 279 2.67 -2.16 -15.28
N GLN A 280 2.03 -1.35 -14.45
CA GLN A 280 0.75 -1.69 -13.84
C GLN A 280 -0.36 -1.82 -14.88
N ALA A 281 -0.36 -0.99 -15.92
CA ALA A 281 -1.28 -1.11 -17.05
C ALA A 281 -1.11 -2.45 -17.78
N ALA A 282 0.14 -2.89 -18.01
CA ALA A 282 0.41 -4.19 -18.62
C ALA A 282 -0.10 -5.35 -17.76
N VAL A 283 0.17 -5.33 -16.46
CA VAL A 283 -0.35 -6.34 -15.51
C VAL A 283 -1.87 -6.30 -15.46
N LEU A 284 -2.48 -5.13 -15.53
CA LEU A 284 -3.93 -5.00 -15.52
C LEU A 284 -4.57 -5.61 -16.78
N LEU A 285 -3.99 -5.36 -17.96
CA LEU A 285 -4.43 -5.97 -19.22
C LEU A 285 -4.32 -7.50 -19.19
N LYS A 286 -3.32 -8.07 -18.52
CA LYS A 286 -3.25 -9.54 -18.32
C LYS A 286 -4.55 -10.12 -17.71
N HIS A 287 -5.26 -9.35 -16.89
CA HIS A 287 -6.47 -9.82 -16.18
C HIS A 287 -7.79 -9.47 -16.86
N LEU A 288 -7.85 -8.38 -17.64
CA LEU A 288 -9.11 -7.88 -18.24
C LEU A 288 -9.02 -7.57 -19.73
N GLY A 289 -7.85 -7.77 -20.34
CA GLY A 289 -7.61 -7.57 -21.76
C GLY A 289 -8.08 -8.72 -22.63
N HIS A 290 -7.99 -8.47 -23.93
CA HIS A 290 -8.37 -9.34 -25.02
C HIS A 290 -7.13 -9.77 -25.81
N PRO A 291 -7.19 -10.83 -26.63
CA PRO A 291 -6.03 -11.30 -27.39
C PRO A 291 -5.30 -10.23 -28.21
N GLU A 292 -6.02 -9.25 -28.77
CA GLU A 292 -5.46 -8.13 -29.53
C GLU A 292 -4.57 -7.19 -28.69
N ASP A 293 -4.71 -7.17 -27.37
CA ASP A 293 -3.85 -6.40 -26.47
C ASP A 293 -2.42 -6.95 -26.42
N ALA A 294 -2.21 -8.21 -26.80
CA ALA A 294 -0.89 -8.81 -26.80
C ALA A 294 0.08 -8.12 -27.78
N GLU A 295 -0.42 -7.65 -28.92
CA GLU A 295 0.38 -6.90 -29.90
C GLU A 295 0.74 -5.51 -29.38
N LEU A 296 -0.22 -4.86 -28.71
CA LEU A 296 -0.01 -3.56 -28.07
C LEU A 296 1.10 -3.64 -27.01
N LEU A 297 1.08 -4.67 -26.16
CA LEU A 297 2.11 -4.87 -25.15
C LEU A 297 3.50 -5.09 -25.79
N GLN A 298 3.58 -5.87 -26.86
CA GLN A 298 4.86 -6.07 -27.54
C GLN A 298 5.38 -4.78 -28.19
N ALA A 299 4.50 -3.96 -28.77
CA ALA A 299 4.88 -2.68 -29.37
C ALA A 299 5.44 -1.67 -28.35
N HIS A 300 4.98 -1.75 -27.09
CA HIS A 300 5.42 -0.86 -26.00
C HIS A 300 6.34 -1.53 -24.97
N ARG A 301 6.89 -2.69 -25.32
CA ARG A 301 7.79 -3.47 -24.46
C ARG A 301 9.00 -2.62 -24.03
N PRO A 302 9.30 -2.51 -22.72
CA PRO A 302 10.50 -1.84 -22.24
C PRO A 302 11.80 -2.45 -22.79
N ALA A 303 12.86 -1.63 -22.90
CA ALA A 303 14.19 -2.11 -23.28
C ALA A 303 14.88 -2.90 -22.16
N ASP A 304 14.60 -2.54 -20.90
CA ASP A 304 15.14 -3.23 -19.74
C ASP A 304 14.60 -4.67 -19.66
N PRO A 305 15.47 -5.71 -19.62
CA PRO A 305 15.03 -7.10 -19.63
C PRO A 305 14.16 -7.52 -18.43
N VAL A 306 14.41 -6.96 -17.24
CA VAL A 306 13.66 -7.30 -16.02
C VAL A 306 12.25 -6.76 -16.12
N LEU A 307 12.11 -5.50 -16.56
CA LEU A 307 10.82 -4.86 -16.72
C LEU A 307 10.04 -5.42 -17.91
N ALA A 308 10.73 -5.76 -18.99
CA ALA A 308 10.11 -6.34 -20.17
C ALA A 308 9.47 -7.70 -19.90
N LYS A 309 9.99 -8.46 -18.93
CA LYS A 309 9.39 -9.72 -18.49
C LYS A 309 7.92 -9.56 -18.10
N VAL A 310 7.56 -8.44 -17.44
CA VAL A 310 6.17 -8.15 -17.05
C VAL A 310 5.25 -8.04 -18.28
N PHE A 311 5.73 -7.39 -19.34
CA PHE A 311 5.02 -7.24 -20.60
C PHE A 311 4.92 -8.57 -21.37
N ASP A 312 6.02 -9.32 -21.41
CA ASP A 312 6.11 -10.60 -22.10
C ASP A 312 5.16 -11.64 -21.46
N GLU A 313 5.15 -11.74 -20.13
CA GLU A 313 4.22 -12.60 -19.37
C GLU A 313 2.77 -12.21 -19.59
N SER A 314 2.46 -10.91 -19.57
CA SER A 314 1.11 -10.39 -19.78
C SER A 314 0.61 -10.69 -21.21
N ALA A 315 1.45 -10.45 -22.22
CA ALA A 315 1.13 -10.77 -23.61
C ALA A 315 0.95 -12.28 -23.85
N GLN A 316 1.76 -13.13 -23.19
CA GLN A 316 1.63 -14.59 -23.30
C GLN A 316 0.28 -15.07 -22.78
N VAL A 317 -0.18 -14.56 -21.64
CA VAL A 317 -1.48 -14.89 -21.05
C VAL A 317 -2.61 -14.53 -22.00
N LEU A 318 -2.56 -13.33 -22.60
CA LEU A 318 -3.57 -12.84 -23.54
C LEU A 318 -3.66 -13.70 -24.82
N ARG A 319 -2.52 -14.12 -25.37
CA ARG A 319 -2.50 -15.08 -26.50
C ARG A 319 -3.07 -16.43 -26.11
N GLY A 320 -2.82 -16.87 -24.88
CA GLY A 320 -3.36 -18.10 -24.32
C GLY A 320 -4.90 -18.14 -24.26
N LEU A 321 -5.56 -16.97 -24.14
CA LEU A 321 -7.03 -16.87 -24.19
C LEU A 321 -7.62 -17.22 -25.57
N SER A 322 -6.82 -17.15 -26.63
CA SER A 322 -7.24 -17.54 -28.00
C SER A 322 -7.14 -19.05 -28.25
N SER A 323 -6.61 -19.83 -27.32
CA SER A 323 -6.48 -21.28 -27.48
C SER A 323 -7.80 -21.97 -27.11
N PRO A 324 -8.47 -22.70 -28.03
CA PRO A 324 -9.70 -23.40 -27.74
C PRO A 324 -9.41 -24.60 -26.84
N GLY A 325 -9.41 -24.40 -25.52
CA GLY A 325 -9.09 -25.45 -24.56
C GLY A 325 -9.27 -25.13 -23.07
N ARG A 326 -9.77 -23.94 -22.69
CA ARG A 326 -10.15 -23.66 -21.29
C ARG A 326 -11.67 -23.60 -21.15
N ILE A 327 -12.27 -24.76 -20.97
CA ILE A 327 -13.52 -24.93 -20.23
C ILE A 327 -13.11 -25.35 -18.82
N VAL A 328 -13.20 -24.45 -17.85
CA VAL A 328 -13.51 -24.74 -16.44
C VAL A 328 -14.35 -23.58 -15.91
#